data_AF-E7QMI8-F1
#
_entry.id   AF-E7QMI8-F1
#
_cell.length_a   1.000
_cell.length_b   1.000
_cell.length_c   1.000
_cell.angle_alpha   90.00
_cell.angle_beta   90.00
_cell.angle_gamma   90.00
#
_symmetry.space_group_name_H-M   'P 1'
#
loop_
_entity.id
_entity.type
_entity.pdbx_description
1 polymer ?
#
loop_
_entity_poly.entity_id
_entity_poly.type
_entity_poly.pdbx_seq_one_letter_code
_entity_poly.pdbx_strand_id
1 'polypeptide(L)'
;MAGQYGWWTARRPFSIADVQFNPAGLSPTPLLVALGVTLVVVFIHWQYRRERRGEMPLLRPRIFSNGKFLSGISTYTVRSVFLAGFLFVVPIFLQSALKFSAFESGLAILPFSLATFVVSLGSSGLSDRFAPKHLIQLGLVIIGLGFLMLYSVTSLTMTITTMIVPMGVIGIGMGLMIAQLVNLTLSTVESDDIPEASGVTNAFDSLGNALGTAVIGSALFSFYYGGVVDGVLRAGQVPVTPS
;
A
#
# COMPACT_ATOMS: atom_id res chain seq x y z
N MET A 1 -12.22 11.16 -6.05
CA MET A 1 -13.01 10.32 -6.97
C MET A 1 -13.84 9.24 -6.26
N ALA A 2 -13.37 8.60 -5.18
CA ALA A 2 -14.22 7.70 -4.37
C ALA A 2 -15.39 8.40 -3.65
N GLY A 3 -15.25 9.69 -3.33
CA GLY A 3 -16.31 10.48 -2.69
C GLY A 3 -17.46 10.96 -3.60
N GLN A 4 -17.32 10.83 -4.94
CA GLN A 4 -18.35 11.33 -5.88
C GLN A 4 -19.20 10.23 -6.53
N TYR A 5 -18.77 8.95 -6.52
CA TYR A 5 -19.39 7.93 -7.40
C TYR A 5 -20.14 6.78 -6.72
N GLY A 6 -20.08 6.65 -5.38
CA GLY A 6 -20.85 5.64 -4.65
C GLY A 6 -20.42 4.20 -4.98
N TRP A 7 -20.40 3.34 -3.97
CA TRP A 7 -19.94 1.96 -4.17
C TRP A 7 -20.96 1.07 -4.91
N TRP A 8 -22.24 1.49 -4.96
CA TRP A 8 -23.34 0.63 -5.43
C TRP A 8 -24.35 1.25 -6.41
N THR A 9 -24.46 2.58 -6.55
CA THR A 9 -25.41 3.20 -7.50
C THR A 9 -24.87 4.50 -8.11
N ALA A 10 -24.77 4.56 -9.44
CA ALA A 10 -24.32 5.74 -10.18
C ALA A 10 -25.37 6.86 -10.20
N ARG A 11 -25.03 8.07 -9.75
CA ARG A 11 -25.93 9.25 -9.79
C ARG A 11 -25.65 10.26 -10.91
N ARG A 12 -24.61 10.12 -11.75
CA ARG A 12 -24.45 10.90 -13.01
C ARG A 12 -23.69 10.13 -14.11
N PRO A 13 -24.06 10.29 -15.40
CA PRO A 13 -23.43 9.62 -16.54
C PRO A 13 -22.09 10.26 -16.92
N PHE A 14 -21.09 9.42 -17.20
CA PHE A 14 -19.78 9.83 -17.73
C PHE A 14 -19.77 9.60 -19.24
N SER A 15 -19.44 10.64 -20.02
CA SER A 15 -19.39 10.60 -21.49
C SER A 15 -17.98 10.91 -21.97
N ILE A 16 -17.41 10.04 -22.81
CA ILE A 16 -16.24 10.35 -23.64
C ILE A 16 -16.70 10.29 -25.09
N ALA A 17 -16.57 11.41 -25.82
CA ALA A 17 -16.82 11.52 -27.26
C ALA A 17 -18.18 10.94 -27.72
N ASP A 18 -19.29 11.37 -27.08
CA ASP A 18 -20.68 11.04 -27.44
C ASP A 18 -21.10 9.56 -27.38
N VAL A 19 -20.31 8.67 -26.80
CA VAL A 19 -20.74 7.28 -26.51
C VAL A 19 -20.92 7.09 -25.00
N GLN A 20 -22.19 6.98 -24.56
CA GLN A 20 -22.54 6.63 -23.18
C GLN A 20 -22.19 5.16 -22.90
N PHE A 21 -21.06 4.91 -22.25
CA PHE A 21 -20.76 3.59 -21.68
C PHE A 21 -21.48 3.45 -20.33
N ASN A 22 -22.72 2.98 -20.36
CA ASN A 22 -23.49 2.65 -19.17
C ASN A 22 -24.14 1.26 -19.31
N PRO A 23 -23.38 0.15 -19.13
CA PRO A 23 -24.02 -1.14 -18.97
C PRO A 23 -24.59 -1.20 -17.54
N ALA A 24 -25.86 -0.81 -17.39
CA ALA A 24 -26.69 -1.07 -16.22
C ALA A 24 -26.47 -0.26 -14.91
N GLY A 25 -25.92 0.97 -14.93
CA GLY A 25 -25.93 1.85 -13.75
C GLY A 25 -24.98 1.46 -12.61
N LEU A 26 -24.07 0.52 -12.89
CA LEU A 26 -23.02 0.06 -11.98
C LEU A 26 -21.78 0.95 -12.10
N SER A 27 -21.15 1.26 -10.96
CA SER A 27 -19.85 1.96 -10.95
C SER A 27 -18.82 1.18 -11.80
N PRO A 28 -17.96 1.84 -12.59
CA PRO A 28 -16.93 1.15 -13.38
C PRO A 28 -15.98 0.31 -12.53
N THR A 29 -15.86 0.62 -11.23
CA THR A 29 -14.91 -0.01 -10.31
C THR A 29 -15.16 -1.51 -10.12
N PRO A 30 -16.35 -1.99 -9.71
CA PRO A 30 -16.64 -3.43 -9.64
C PRO A 30 -16.48 -4.14 -10.99
N LEU A 31 -16.79 -3.48 -12.10
CA LEU A 31 -16.65 -4.06 -13.44
C LEU A 31 -15.18 -4.23 -13.84
N LEU A 32 -14.33 -3.25 -13.53
CA LEU A 32 -12.88 -3.32 -13.73
C LEU A 32 -12.21 -4.33 -12.79
N VAL A 33 -12.67 -4.43 -11.53
CA VAL A 33 -12.19 -5.46 -10.60
C VAL A 33 -12.60 -6.84 -11.09
N ALA A 34 -13.85 -7.02 -11.50
CA ALA A 34 -14.33 -8.29 -12.05
C ALA A 34 -13.57 -8.67 -13.34
N LEU A 35 -13.32 -7.71 -14.23
CA LEU A 35 -12.52 -7.92 -15.44
C LEU A 35 -11.08 -8.30 -15.09
N GLY A 36 -10.45 -7.62 -14.14
CA GLY A 36 -9.11 -7.94 -13.65
C GLY A 36 -9.01 -9.33 -13.04
N VAL A 37 -9.96 -9.69 -12.16
CA VAL A 37 -10.03 -11.04 -11.57
C VAL A 37 -10.25 -12.09 -12.66
N THR A 38 -11.14 -11.83 -13.62
CA THR A 38 -11.41 -12.75 -14.73
C THR A 38 -10.15 -12.97 -15.58
N LEU A 39 -9.42 -11.91 -15.92
CA LEU A 39 -8.16 -12.02 -16.66
C LEU A 39 -7.11 -12.83 -15.89
N VAL A 40 -7.00 -12.63 -14.58
CA VAL A 40 -6.09 -13.42 -13.73
C VAL A 40 -6.50 -14.90 -13.71
N VAL A 41 -7.79 -15.19 -13.55
CA VAL A 41 -8.31 -16.57 -13.53
C VAL A 41 -8.09 -17.25 -14.88
N VAL A 42 -8.37 -16.56 -16.00
CA VAL A 42 -8.13 -17.06 -17.35
C VAL A 42 -6.63 -17.31 -17.58
N PHE A 43 -5.77 -16.38 -17.14
CA PHE A 43 -4.33 -16.54 -17.24
C PHE A 43 -3.84 -17.76 -16.45
N ILE A 44 -4.26 -17.91 -15.18
CA ILE A 44 -3.91 -19.07 -14.35
C ILE A 44 -4.39 -20.37 -14.99
N HIS A 45 -5.63 -20.42 -15.48
CA HIS A 45 -6.17 -21.61 -16.13
C HIS A 45 -5.40 -21.95 -17.42
N TRP A 46 -5.01 -20.94 -18.19
CA TRP A 46 -4.20 -21.11 -19.39
C TRP A 46 -2.79 -21.63 -19.06
N GLN A 47 -2.15 -21.13 -18.00
CA GLN A 47 -0.85 -21.62 -17.53
C GLN A 47 -0.92 -23.09 -17.09
N TYR A 48 -1.91 -23.46 -16.26
CA TYR A 48 -2.10 -24.85 -15.85
C TYR A 48 -2.37 -25.79 -17.03
N ARG A 49 -3.13 -25.32 -18.03
CA ARG A 49 -3.40 -26.10 -19.24
C ARG A 49 -2.14 -26.30 -20.08
N ARG A 50 -1.26 -25.29 -20.14
CA ARG A 50 0.05 -25.37 -20.79
C ARG A 50 1.00 -26.34 -20.10
N GLU A 51 1.09 -26.27 -18.78
CA GLU A 51 1.92 -27.17 -17.97
C GLU A 51 1.48 -28.63 -18.13
N ARG A 52 0.17 -28.91 -18.10
CA ARG A 52 -0.38 -30.26 -18.37
C ARG A 52 -0.11 -30.78 -19.77
N ARG A 53 0.18 -29.90 -20.73
CA ARG A 53 0.55 -30.26 -22.11
C ARG A 53 2.06 -30.46 -22.30
N GLY A 54 2.86 -30.27 -21.24
CA GLY A 54 4.32 -30.35 -21.31
C GLY A 54 4.96 -29.16 -22.02
N GLU A 55 4.21 -28.08 -22.27
CA GLU A 55 4.76 -26.82 -22.76
C GLU A 55 5.39 -26.04 -21.59
N MET A 56 6.43 -25.25 -21.83
CA MET A 56 7.03 -24.39 -20.80
C MET A 56 6.04 -23.26 -20.44
N PRO A 57 5.41 -23.27 -19.24
CA PRO A 57 4.55 -22.17 -18.81
C PRO A 57 5.39 -20.93 -18.51
N LEU A 58 4.77 -19.74 -18.52
CA LEU A 58 5.42 -18.49 -18.07
C LEU A 58 5.53 -18.43 -16.54
N LEU A 59 4.76 -19.26 -15.84
CA LEU A 59 4.64 -19.26 -14.39
C LEU A 59 4.35 -20.68 -13.95
N ARG A 60 5.36 -21.35 -13.38
CA ARG A 60 5.26 -22.71 -12.85
C ARG A 60 4.46 -22.66 -11.54
N PRO A 61 3.24 -23.21 -11.51
CA PRO A 61 2.39 -23.17 -10.32
C PRO A 61 3.03 -23.89 -9.11
N ARG A 62 4.00 -24.78 -9.37
CA ARG A 62 4.79 -25.47 -8.35
C ARG A 62 5.52 -24.49 -7.41
N ILE A 63 5.87 -23.27 -7.83
CA ILE A 63 6.49 -22.26 -6.95
C ILE A 63 5.58 -21.92 -5.75
N PHE A 64 4.27 -21.87 -5.95
CA PHE A 64 3.30 -21.60 -4.87
C PHE A 64 3.11 -22.77 -3.89
N SER A 65 3.54 -23.98 -4.26
CA SER A 65 3.55 -25.12 -3.33
C SER A 65 4.64 -25.02 -2.27
N ASN A 66 5.63 -24.15 -2.47
CA ASN A 66 6.68 -23.89 -1.49
C ASN A 66 6.20 -22.93 -0.40
N GLY A 67 5.95 -23.46 0.80
CA GLY A 67 5.49 -22.65 1.94
C GLY A 67 6.43 -21.52 2.35
N LYS A 68 7.74 -21.64 2.09
CA LYS A 68 8.70 -20.56 2.38
C LYS A 68 8.55 -19.40 1.40
N PHE A 69 8.36 -19.70 0.12
CA PHE A 69 8.04 -18.69 -0.90
C PHE A 69 6.72 -17.99 -0.57
N LEU A 70 5.68 -18.77 -0.22
CA LEU A 70 4.37 -18.22 0.14
C LEU A 70 4.44 -17.28 1.36
N SER A 71 5.22 -17.64 2.39
CA SER A 71 5.46 -16.78 3.54
C SER A 71 6.26 -15.53 3.17
N GLY A 72 7.27 -15.65 2.31
CA GLY A 72 8.08 -14.52 1.83
C GLY A 72 7.23 -13.51 1.06
N ILE A 73 6.47 -13.99 0.07
CA ILE A 73 5.62 -13.13 -0.75
C ILE A 73 4.47 -12.49 0.03
N SER A 74 3.90 -13.21 1.00
CA SER A 74 2.87 -12.64 1.89
C SER A 74 3.44 -11.48 2.71
N THR A 75 4.62 -11.68 3.31
CA THR A 75 5.30 -10.63 4.10
C THR A 75 5.67 -9.43 3.21
N TYR A 76 6.16 -9.70 2.00
CA TYR A 76 6.49 -8.67 1.02
C TYR A 76 5.26 -7.84 0.59
N THR A 77 4.12 -8.51 0.37
CA THR A 77 2.84 -7.88 0.01
C THR A 77 2.31 -7.03 1.16
N VAL A 78 2.32 -7.54 2.40
CA VAL A 78 1.92 -6.76 3.59
C VAL A 78 2.77 -5.50 3.73
N ARG A 79 4.08 -5.62 3.49
CA ARG A 79 4.98 -4.47 3.44
C ARG A 79 4.61 -3.47 2.34
N SER A 80 4.22 -3.92 1.13
CA SER A 80 3.75 -3.02 0.05
C SER A 80 2.49 -2.27 0.45
N VAL A 81 1.50 -2.98 1.01
CA VAL A 81 0.24 -2.40 1.49
C VAL A 81 0.53 -1.31 2.51
N PHE A 82 1.39 -1.60 3.49
CA PHE A 82 1.81 -0.65 4.49
C PHE A 82 2.49 0.58 3.87
N LEU A 83 3.49 0.39 3.00
CA LEU A 83 4.25 1.50 2.41
C LEU A 83 3.36 2.43 1.60
N ALA A 84 2.53 1.87 0.72
CA ALA A 84 1.64 2.62 -0.14
C ALA A 84 0.59 3.37 0.67
N GLY A 85 0.03 2.70 1.67
CA GLY A 85 -0.88 3.32 2.61
C GLY A 85 -0.24 4.48 3.38
N PHE A 86 0.95 4.27 3.93
CA PHE A 86 1.69 5.27 4.68
C PHE A 86 2.02 6.51 3.83
N LEU A 87 2.57 6.29 2.62
CA LEU A 87 2.88 7.37 1.67
C LEU A 87 1.64 8.07 1.11
N PHE A 88 0.46 7.49 1.28
CA PHE A 88 -0.81 8.12 0.95
C PHE A 88 -1.38 8.93 2.13
N VAL A 89 -1.45 8.34 3.35
CA VAL A 89 -2.02 9.04 4.52
C VAL A 89 -1.17 10.21 4.97
N VAL A 90 0.14 10.02 5.09
CA VAL A 90 0.99 10.99 5.78
C VAL A 90 0.94 12.37 5.10
N PRO A 91 1.13 12.52 3.78
CA PRO A 91 0.98 13.83 3.13
C PRO A 91 -0.41 14.41 3.31
N ILE A 92 -1.46 13.58 3.19
CA ILE A 92 -2.85 14.03 3.35
C ILE A 92 -3.10 14.55 4.76
N PHE A 93 -2.59 13.86 5.78
CA PHE A 93 -2.67 14.29 7.17
C PHE A 93 -1.94 15.62 7.40
N LEU A 94 -0.70 15.74 6.92
CA LEU A 94 0.10 16.96 7.07
C LEU A 94 -0.58 18.16 6.40
N GLN A 95 -1.11 17.99 5.19
CA GLN A 95 -1.75 19.07 4.44
C GLN A 95 -3.15 19.40 4.96
N SER A 96 -3.95 18.38 5.28
CA SER A 96 -5.35 18.58 5.69
C SER A 96 -5.47 19.01 7.15
N ALA A 97 -4.74 18.34 8.06
CA ALA A 97 -4.84 18.55 9.51
C ALA A 97 -3.88 19.65 9.99
N LEU A 98 -2.60 19.59 9.61
CA LEU A 98 -1.58 20.55 10.05
C LEU A 98 -1.42 21.76 9.12
N LYS A 99 -2.16 21.80 8.00
CA LYS A 99 -2.15 22.89 7.01
C LYS A 99 -0.77 23.13 6.37
N PHE A 100 0.08 22.12 6.33
CA PHE A 100 1.37 22.20 5.64
C PHE A 100 1.16 22.34 4.14
N SER A 101 2.06 23.07 3.49
CA SER A 101 2.17 23.08 2.04
C SER A 101 2.67 21.72 1.50
N ALA A 102 2.51 21.50 0.19
CA ALA A 102 3.03 20.30 -0.47
C ALA A 102 4.56 20.18 -0.31
N PHE A 103 5.27 21.31 -0.35
CA PHE A 103 6.73 21.36 -0.17
C PHE A 103 7.14 20.96 1.26
N GLU A 104 6.48 21.52 2.27
CA GLU A 104 6.72 21.18 3.68
C GLU A 104 6.40 19.71 3.99
N SER A 105 5.35 19.18 3.38
CA SER A 105 5.01 17.75 3.48
C SER A 105 6.12 16.88 2.89
N GLY A 106 6.66 17.27 1.73
CA GLY A 106 7.82 16.60 1.13
C GLY A 106 9.04 16.63 2.05
N LEU A 107 9.35 17.78 2.65
CA LEU A 107 10.44 17.92 3.62
C LEU A 107 10.24 17.07 4.87
N ALA A 108 9.00 16.95 5.37
CA ALA A 108 8.68 16.12 6.52
C ALA A 108 8.84 14.61 6.25
N ILE A 109 8.62 14.18 5.00
CA ILE A 109 8.75 12.77 4.57
C ILE A 109 10.20 12.45 4.15
N LEU A 110 11.01 13.46 3.82
CA LEU A 110 12.39 13.28 3.38
C LEU A 110 13.25 12.42 4.33
N PRO A 111 13.20 12.59 5.67
CA PRO A 111 13.95 11.74 6.60
C PRO A 111 13.60 10.26 6.48
N PHE A 112 12.33 9.93 6.25
CA PHE A 112 11.89 8.56 6.00
C PHE A 112 12.55 8.00 4.73
N SER A 113 12.43 8.69 3.61
CA SER A 113 12.98 8.25 2.32
C SER A 113 14.50 8.11 2.36
N LEU A 114 15.20 9.08 2.96
CA LEU A 114 16.66 9.09 3.07
C LEU A 114 17.15 7.94 3.96
N ALA A 115 16.53 7.75 5.13
CA ALA A 115 16.89 6.67 6.03
C ALA A 115 16.63 5.29 5.40
N THR A 116 15.48 5.10 4.74
CA THR A 116 15.18 3.88 4.00
C THR A 116 16.22 3.61 2.92
N PHE A 117 16.57 4.61 2.13
CA PHE A 117 17.58 4.48 1.08
C PHE A 117 18.94 4.09 1.65
N VAL A 118 19.47 4.88 2.59
CA VAL A 118 20.80 4.65 3.20
C VAL A 118 20.89 3.28 3.86
N VAL A 119 19.88 2.90 4.63
CA VAL A 119 19.87 1.61 5.34
C VAL A 119 19.68 0.45 4.38
N SER A 120 18.84 0.59 3.35
CA SER A 120 18.67 -0.47 2.36
C SER A 120 19.98 -0.78 1.61
N LEU A 121 20.75 0.27 1.28
CA LEU A 121 22.04 0.11 0.62
C LEU A 121 23.09 -0.50 1.55
N GLY A 122 23.18 0.00 2.78
CA GLY A 122 24.16 -0.46 3.79
C GLY A 122 23.85 -1.84 4.39
N SER A 123 22.60 -2.30 4.35
CA SER A 123 22.20 -3.59 4.93
C SER A 123 22.32 -4.78 3.97
N SER A 124 22.69 -4.54 2.71
CA SER A 124 22.91 -5.60 1.71
C SER A 124 23.90 -6.68 2.19
N GLY A 125 25.02 -6.29 2.81
CA GLY A 125 26.03 -7.20 3.37
C GLY A 125 25.73 -7.75 4.78
N LEU A 126 24.66 -7.30 5.46
CA LEU A 126 24.30 -7.82 6.77
C LEU A 126 23.74 -9.26 6.70
N SER A 127 23.23 -9.64 5.54
CA SER A 127 22.66 -10.96 5.23
C SER A 127 23.69 -12.09 5.36
N ASP A 128 24.98 -11.78 5.20
CA ASP A 128 26.08 -12.74 5.32
C ASP A 128 26.39 -13.09 6.78
N ARG A 129 26.03 -12.20 7.72
CA ARG A 129 26.32 -12.34 9.16
C ARG A 129 25.10 -12.65 10.00
N PHE A 130 23.91 -12.23 9.57
CA PHE A 130 22.65 -12.40 10.30
C PHE A 130 21.61 -13.06 9.42
N ALA A 131 20.83 -13.97 9.99
CA ALA A 131 19.73 -14.59 9.25
C ALA A 131 18.68 -13.51 8.85
N PRO A 132 18.27 -13.43 7.56
CA PRO A 132 17.38 -12.38 7.06
C PRO A 132 16.06 -12.25 7.84
N LYS A 133 15.54 -13.37 8.38
CA LYS A 133 14.35 -13.40 9.23
C LYS A 133 14.49 -12.48 10.46
N HIS A 134 15.63 -12.50 11.14
CA HIS A 134 15.85 -11.68 12.34
C HIS A 134 15.95 -10.19 11.98
N LEU A 135 16.55 -9.87 10.83
CA LEU A 135 16.63 -8.49 10.34
C LEU A 135 15.25 -7.92 9.98
N ILE A 136 14.37 -8.74 9.39
CA ILE A 136 12.97 -8.35 9.12
C ILE A 136 12.22 -8.11 10.44
N GLN A 137 12.37 -9.00 11.42
CA GLN A 137 11.73 -8.84 12.74
C GLN A 137 12.22 -7.57 13.46
N LEU A 138 13.54 -7.32 13.42
CA LEU A 138 14.14 -6.11 13.97
C LEU A 138 13.59 -4.85 13.26
N GLY A 139 13.50 -4.87 11.93
CA GLY A 139 12.90 -3.79 11.15
C GLY A 139 11.46 -3.51 11.57
N LEU A 140 10.65 -4.54 11.78
CA LEU A 140 9.26 -4.41 12.24
C LEU A 140 9.16 -3.77 13.63
N VAL A 141 10.05 -4.17 14.56
CA VAL A 141 10.13 -3.57 15.90
C VAL A 141 10.52 -2.10 15.80
N ILE A 142 11.52 -1.77 14.98
CA ILE A 142 11.97 -0.38 14.76
C ILE A 142 10.84 0.47 14.18
N ILE A 143 10.09 -0.04 13.20
CA ILE A 143 8.91 0.64 12.65
C ILE A 143 7.89 0.92 13.75
N GLY A 144 7.59 -0.09 14.59
CA GLY A 144 6.67 0.06 15.72
C GLY A 144 7.12 1.14 16.72
N LEU A 145 8.40 1.16 17.07
CA LEU A 145 8.98 2.21 17.91
C LEU A 145 8.89 3.59 17.26
N GLY A 146 9.16 3.68 15.95
CA GLY A 146 9.03 4.91 15.19
C GLY A 146 7.59 5.45 15.19
N PHE A 147 6.58 4.58 15.11
CA PHE A 147 5.18 4.98 15.27
C PHE A 147 4.83 5.42 16.68
N LEU A 148 5.36 4.75 17.71
CA LEU A 148 5.16 5.17 19.10
C LEU A 148 5.77 6.55 19.35
N MET A 149 6.95 6.81 18.79
CA MET A 149 7.58 8.14 18.81
C MET A 149 6.75 9.16 18.04
N LEU A 150 6.23 8.79 16.88
CA LEU A 150 5.37 9.69 16.09
C LEU A 150 4.10 10.04 16.87
N TYR A 151 3.49 9.05 17.51
CA TYR A 151 2.30 9.23 18.33
C TYR A 151 2.56 10.15 19.52
N SER A 152 3.70 10.01 20.21
CA SER A 152 4.03 10.85 21.38
C SER A 152 4.26 12.32 21.04
N VAL A 153 4.74 12.62 19.83
CA VAL A 153 4.92 14.01 19.35
C VAL A 153 3.71 14.56 18.61
N THR A 154 2.68 13.74 18.37
CA THR A 154 1.48 14.15 17.64
C THR A 154 0.69 15.18 18.46
N SER A 155 0.69 16.42 17.98
CA SER A 155 -0.04 17.54 18.59
C SER A 155 -0.46 18.54 17.50
N LEU A 156 -1.40 19.43 17.81
CA LEU A 156 -1.83 20.50 16.89
C LEU A 156 -0.73 21.51 16.55
N THR A 157 0.36 21.54 17.33
CA THR A 157 1.52 22.43 17.15
C THR A 157 2.75 21.70 16.59
N MET A 158 2.55 20.51 16.02
CA MET A 158 3.62 19.67 15.50
C MET A 158 4.37 20.36 14.36
N THR A 159 5.70 20.32 14.41
CA THR A 159 6.59 20.94 13.41
C THR A 159 7.37 19.89 12.63
N ILE A 160 7.89 20.27 11.46
CA ILE A 160 8.75 19.39 10.64
C ILE A 160 9.92 18.84 11.48
N THR A 161 10.54 19.67 12.32
CA THR A 161 11.67 19.27 13.18
C THR A 161 11.30 18.13 14.13
N THR A 162 10.11 18.17 14.72
CA THR A 162 9.62 17.10 15.60
C THR A 162 9.34 15.79 14.85
N MET A 163 9.17 15.84 13.53
CA MET A 163 8.94 14.66 12.69
C MET A 163 10.22 13.97 12.22
N ILE A 164 11.36 14.67 12.23
CA ILE A 164 12.61 14.15 11.66
C ILE A 164 13.00 12.81 12.29
N VAL A 165 13.00 12.76 13.62
CA VAL A 165 13.37 11.56 14.37
C VAL A 165 12.39 10.41 14.13
N PRO A 166 11.08 10.53 14.37
CA PRO A 166 10.16 9.42 14.17
C PRO A 166 10.11 8.94 12.71
N MET A 167 10.10 9.86 11.74
CA MET A 167 10.12 9.51 10.30
C MET A 167 11.42 8.78 9.93
N GLY A 168 12.56 9.25 10.43
CA GLY A 168 13.84 8.58 10.25
C GLY A 168 13.85 7.18 10.84
N VAL A 169 13.35 6.99 12.07
CA VAL A 169 13.27 5.67 12.72
C VAL A 169 12.38 4.71 11.93
N ILE A 170 11.20 5.15 11.49
CA ILE A 170 10.33 4.35 10.61
C ILE A 170 11.08 3.99 9.32
N GLY A 171 11.79 4.97 8.73
CA GLY A 171 12.58 4.78 7.51
C GLY A 171 13.70 3.75 7.66
N ILE A 172 14.40 3.73 8.79
CA ILE A 172 15.45 2.74 9.11
C ILE A 172 14.86 1.33 9.11
N GLY A 173 13.77 1.12 9.86
CA GLY A 173 13.14 -0.20 9.94
C GLY A 173 12.60 -0.67 8.59
N MET A 174 12.07 0.25 7.79
CA MET A 174 11.62 -0.02 6.43
C MET A 174 12.78 -0.39 5.49
N GLY A 175 13.92 0.32 5.58
CA GLY A 175 15.12 0.03 4.78
C GLY A 175 15.69 -1.35 5.06
N LEU A 176 15.72 -1.77 6.33
CA LEU A 176 16.12 -3.13 6.74
C LEU A 176 15.20 -4.19 6.11
N MET A 177 13.88 -3.97 6.13
CA MET A 177 12.95 -4.92 5.54
C MET A 177 13.10 -5.04 4.01
N ILE A 178 13.25 -3.92 3.30
CA ILE A 178 13.37 -3.90 1.84
C ILE A 178 14.58 -4.71 1.36
N ALA A 179 15.74 -4.53 2.00
CA ALA A 179 16.97 -5.22 1.60
C ALA A 179 16.89 -6.75 1.76
N GLN A 180 16.09 -7.22 2.72
CA GLN A 180 16.08 -8.63 3.13
C GLN A 180 14.93 -9.42 2.51
N LEU A 181 13.77 -8.80 2.29
CA LEU A 181 12.57 -9.49 1.81
C LEU A 181 12.71 -10.02 0.38
N VAL A 182 13.34 -9.26 -0.52
CA VAL A 182 13.53 -9.69 -1.92
C VAL A 182 14.46 -10.90 -1.97
N ASN A 183 15.61 -10.82 -1.30
CA ASN A 183 16.59 -11.91 -1.24
C ASN A 183 16.03 -13.15 -0.52
N LEU A 184 15.28 -12.97 0.57
CA LEU A 184 14.66 -14.09 1.29
C LEU A 184 13.58 -14.76 0.45
N THR A 185 12.83 -14.01 -0.36
CA THR A 185 11.79 -14.59 -1.22
C THR A 185 12.44 -15.36 -2.37
N LEU A 186 13.42 -14.77 -3.06
CA LEU A 186 14.07 -15.39 -4.21
C LEU A 186 15.02 -16.54 -3.83
N SER A 187 15.63 -16.53 -2.65
CA SER A 187 16.49 -17.64 -2.18
C SER A 187 15.73 -18.93 -1.86
N THR A 188 14.40 -18.89 -1.86
CA THR A 188 13.57 -20.08 -1.59
C THR A 188 13.21 -20.87 -2.86
N VAL A 189 13.49 -20.34 -4.04
CA VAL A 189 13.20 -20.98 -5.34
C VAL A 189 14.47 -21.50 -6.00
N GLU A 190 14.33 -22.48 -6.90
CA GLU A 190 15.44 -22.98 -7.70
C GLU A 190 15.92 -21.91 -8.70
N SER A 191 17.20 -21.94 -9.09
CA SER A 191 17.80 -20.92 -9.96
C SER A 191 17.03 -20.70 -11.27
N ASP A 192 16.48 -21.78 -11.83
CA ASP A 192 15.70 -21.76 -13.08
C ASP A 192 14.34 -21.06 -12.92
N ASP A 193 13.83 -20.96 -11.69
CA ASP A 193 12.52 -20.38 -11.37
C ASP A 193 12.63 -18.91 -10.92
N ILE A 194 13.85 -18.35 -10.76
CA ILE A 194 14.08 -16.97 -10.31
C ILE A 194 13.36 -15.91 -11.18
N PRO A 195 13.39 -15.98 -12.53
CA PRO A 195 12.70 -15.00 -13.37
C PRO A 195 11.18 -15.00 -13.13
N GLU A 196 10.59 -16.18 -12.97
CA GLU A 196 9.16 -16.34 -12.70
C GLU A 196 8.82 -15.82 -11.29
N ALA A 197 9.60 -16.20 -10.28
CA ALA A 197 9.43 -15.75 -8.91
C ALA A 197 9.54 -14.22 -8.76
N SER A 198 10.45 -13.58 -9.50
CA SER A 198 10.58 -12.12 -9.56
C SER A 198 9.34 -11.47 -10.21
N GLY A 199 8.86 -12.04 -11.32
CA GLY A 199 7.63 -11.58 -11.98
C GLY A 199 6.41 -11.63 -11.05
N VAL A 200 6.25 -12.74 -10.32
CA VAL A 200 5.20 -12.89 -9.30
C VAL A 200 5.39 -11.86 -8.19
N THR A 201 6.61 -11.70 -7.66
CA THR A 201 6.91 -10.74 -6.58
C THR A 201 6.52 -9.31 -6.97
N ASN A 202 6.85 -8.87 -8.20
CA ASN A 202 6.49 -7.55 -8.70
C ASN A 202 4.97 -7.36 -8.89
N ALA A 203 4.27 -8.41 -9.34
CA ALA A 203 2.82 -8.39 -9.48
C ALA A 203 2.14 -8.22 -8.10
N PHE A 204 2.60 -8.98 -7.10
CA PHE A 204 2.13 -8.86 -5.72
C PHE A 204 2.52 -7.52 -5.08
N ASP A 205 3.67 -6.94 -5.43
CA ASP A 205 4.02 -5.58 -5.02
C ASP A 205 2.99 -4.57 -5.50
N SER A 206 2.69 -4.61 -6.80
CA SER A 206 1.74 -3.71 -7.45
C SER A 206 0.33 -3.88 -6.86
N LEU A 207 -0.08 -5.13 -6.64
CA LEU A 207 -1.34 -5.46 -5.98
C LEU A 207 -1.39 -4.89 -4.56
N GLY A 208 -0.34 -5.09 -3.76
CA GLY A 208 -0.25 -4.57 -2.41
C GLY A 208 -0.29 -3.04 -2.38
N ASN A 209 0.41 -2.37 -3.29
CA ASN A 209 0.38 -0.91 -3.40
C ASN A 209 -1.03 -0.38 -3.75
N ALA A 210 -1.71 -1.03 -4.69
CA ALA A 210 -3.08 -0.69 -5.06
C ALA A 210 -4.07 -0.92 -3.90
N LEU A 211 -3.94 -2.06 -3.19
CA LEU A 211 -4.78 -2.37 -2.03
C LEU A 211 -4.54 -1.40 -0.87
N GLY A 212 -3.28 -1.10 -0.56
CA GLY A 212 -2.92 -0.17 0.51
C GLY A 212 -3.52 1.21 0.28
N THR A 213 -3.33 1.78 -0.92
CA THR A 213 -3.91 3.07 -1.26
C THR A 213 -5.45 3.05 -1.28
N ALA A 214 -6.06 1.99 -1.81
CA ALA A 214 -7.52 1.87 -1.89
C ALA A 214 -8.18 1.74 -0.51
N VAL A 215 -7.68 0.85 0.35
CA VAL A 215 -8.22 0.62 1.69
C VAL A 215 -8.09 1.87 2.54
N ILE A 216 -6.90 2.45 2.56
CA ILE A 216 -6.62 3.66 3.33
C ILE A 216 -7.41 4.84 2.80
N GLY A 217 -7.45 5.05 1.48
CA GLY A 217 -8.24 6.11 0.88
C GLY A 217 -9.72 5.98 1.26
N SER A 218 -10.26 4.77 1.20
CA SER A 218 -11.66 4.49 1.57
C SER A 218 -11.94 4.74 3.05
N ALA A 219 -11.02 4.36 3.94
CA ALA A 219 -11.12 4.66 5.36
C ALA A 219 -11.09 6.18 5.61
N LEU A 220 -10.13 6.89 5.00
CA LEU A 220 -10.00 8.33 5.14
C LEU A 220 -11.23 9.08 4.64
N PHE A 221 -11.78 8.71 3.47
CA PHE A 221 -13.04 9.28 2.98
C PHE A 221 -14.20 8.98 3.93
N SER A 222 -14.32 7.75 4.44
CA SER A 222 -15.37 7.39 5.40
C SER A 222 -15.33 8.26 6.66
N PHE A 223 -14.14 8.48 7.25
CA PHE A 223 -13.97 9.36 8.41
C PHE A 223 -14.27 10.82 8.09
N TYR A 224 -13.85 11.31 6.92
CA TYR A 224 -14.08 12.69 6.51
C TYR A 224 -15.56 12.99 6.26
N TYR A 225 -16.27 12.11 5.54
CA TYR A 225 -17.71 12.27 5.32
C TYR A 225 -18.53 12.09 6.59
N GLY A 226 -18.16 11.14 7.47
CA GLY A 226 -18.80 10.97 8.77
C GLY A 226 -18.69 12.23 9.63
N GLY A 227 -17.49 12.80 9.75
CA GLY A 227 -17.26 14.01 10.54
C GLY A 227 -17.96 15.27 10.00
N VAL A 228 -18.05 15.41 8.67
CA VAL A 228 -18.77 16.54 8.03
C VAL A 228 -20.28 16.39 8.21
N VAL A 229 -20.83 15.18 8.02
CA VAL A 229 -22.27 14.94 8.19
C VAL A 229 -22.67 15.11 9.67
N ASP A 230 -21.89 14.58 10.61
CA ASP A 230 -22.12 14.78 12.05
C ASP A 230 -22.02 16.26 12.44
N GLY A 231 -21.09 17.00 11.84
CA GLY A 231 -20.94 18.44 12.04
C GLY A 231 -22.15 19.24 11.53
N VAL A 232 -22.66 18.90 10.34
CA VAL A 232 -23.85 19.54 9.76
C VAL A 232 -25.12 19.17 10.53
N LEU A 233 -25.28 17.92 10.96
CA LEU A 233 -26.42 17.49 11.77
C LEU A 233 -26.42 18.16 13.16
N ARG A 234 -25.25 18.35 13.77
CA ARG A 234 -25.12 19.12 15.02
C ARG A 234 -25.38 20.62 14.82
N ALA A 235 -24.89 21.21 13.73
CA ALA A 235 -25.16 22.61 13.40
C ALA A 235 -26.65 22.88 13.10
N GLY A 236 -27.35 21.91 12.51
CA GLY A 236 -28.80 21.98 12.26
C GLY A 236 -29.68 21.83 13.50
N GLN A 237 -29.13 21.44 14.65
CA GLN A 237 -29.86 21.31 15.93
C GLN A 237 -29.72 22.53 16.85
N VAL A 238 -28.94 23.55 16.48
CA VAL A 238 -28.83 24.79 17.27
C VAL A 238 -30.05 25.68 16.97
N PRO A 239 -30.90 26.02 17.96
CA PRO A 239 -32.06 26.87 17.73
C PRO A 239 -31.60 28.26 17.30
N VAL A 240 -32.03 28.71 16.13
CA VAL A 240 -31.81 30.07 15.67
C VAL A 240 -32.72 30.97 16.52
N THR A 241 -32.17 31.67 17.50
CA THR A 241 -32.93 32.69 18.26
C THR A 241 -33.30 33.81 17.29
N PRO A 242 -34.61 34.05 17.03
CA PRO A 242 -35.02 35.17 16.20
C PRO A 242 -34.73 36.47 16.97
N SER A 243 -34.00 37.38 16.31
CA SER A 243 -33.70 38.73 16.76
C SER A 243 -34.95 39.60 16.86
#